data_AF-A0AAV5SGH0-F1
#
_entry.id   AF-A0AAV5SGH0-F1
#
_cell.length_a   1.000
_cell.length_b   1.000
_cell.length_c   1.000
_cell.angle_alpha   90.00
_cell.angle_beta   90.00
_cell.angle_gamma   90.00
#
_symmetry.space_group_name_H-M   'P 1'
#
loop_
_entity.id
_entity.type
_entity.pdbx_description
1 polymer ?
#
loop_
_entity_poly.entity_id
_entity_poly.type
_entity_poly.pdbx_seq_one_letter_code
_entity_poly.pdbx_strand_id
1 'polypeptide(L)'
;MKKMSNEKVGDLAMVTADPHVVHFLCSMGIRLLRDHKHIPREQVCVRVIVRLLTLGSYAHHIISTDSLHSQMVEVIFFTKFLPSFGCLIAEDVMRLELAKHEKLETAEAAELFSEPSEAITVFLKSDMAAALLWIHYVADLMPRRGLELRGLLRFMRLLPILKDQSACRSPWSHLLMHRILTSCQV
;
A
#
# COMPACT_ATOMS: atom_id res chain seq x y z
N MET A 1 5.05 -22.47 21.35
CA MET A 1 4.79 -21.03 21.16
C MET A 1 3.93 -20.55 22.32
N LYS A 2 4.45 -19.61 23.14
CA LYS A 2 3.72 -19.03 24.26
C LYS A 2 2.56 -18.21 23.68
N LYS A 3 1.30 -18.60 23.92
CA LYS A 3 0.14 -17.78 23.51
C LYS A 3 0.30 -16.41 24.18
N MET A 4 0.36 -15.37 23.36
CA MET A 4 0.34 -14.00 23.87
C MET A 4 -1.01 -13.79 24.56
N SER A 5 -1.03 -13.17 25.75
CA SER A 5 -2.30 -12.85 26.40
C SER A 5 -3.09 -11.89 25.51
N ASN A 6 -4.42 -12.00 25.47
CA ASN A 6 -5.26 -11.12 24.65
C ASN A 6 -4.97 -9.64 24.91
N GLU A 7 -4.73 -9.27 26.16
CA GLU A 7 -4.30 -7.93 26.58
C GLU A 7 -3.08 -7.42 25.80
N LYS A 8 -2.02 -8.24 25.71
CA LYS A 8 -0.81 -7.90 24.94
C LYS A 8 -1.06 -7.80 23.43
N VAL A 9 -2.07 -8.50 22.92
CA VAL A 9 -2.45 -8.40 21.50
C VAL A 9 -3.22 -7.11 21.25
N GLY A 10 -4.09 -6.71 22.18
CA GLY A 10 -4.76 -5.41 22.18
C GLY A 10 -3.77 -4.25 22.22
N ASP A 11 -2.79 -4.30 23.13
CA ASP A 11 -1.73 -3.30 23.24
C ASP A 11 -0.94 -3.18 21.93
N LEU A 12 -0.53 -4.32 21.35
CA LEU A 12 0.18 -4.34 20.08
C LEU A 12 -0.70 -3.78 18.95
N ALA A 13 -1.99 -4.10 18.94
CA ALA A 13 -2.94 -3.58 17.95
C ALA A 13 -3.04 -2.06 18.03
N MET A 14 -3.17 -1.50 19.24
CA MET A 14 -3.17 -0.06 19.47
C MET A 14 -1.88 0.60 18.96
N VAL A 15 -0.71 0.04 19.28
CA VAL A 15 0.57 0.57 18.80
C VAL A 15 0.63 0.52 17.27
N THR A 16 0.17 -0.57 16.64
CA THR A 16 0.15 -0.69 15.18
C THR A 16 -0.90 0.19 14.50
N ALA A 17 -1.91 0.67 15.23
CA ALA A 17 -2.90 1.61 14.74
C ALA A 17 -2.44 3.07 14.81
N ASP A 18 -1.33 3.36 15.51
CA ASP A 18 -0.75 4.69 15.58
C ASP A 18 -0.38 5.20 14.16
N PRO A 19 -0.78 6.43 13.80
CA PRO A 19 -0.48 7.00 12.48
C PRO A 19 0.99 6.98 12.07
N HIS A 20 1.93 7.23 12.98
CA HIS A 20 3.35 7.21 12.64
C HIS A 20 3.83 5.78 12.36
N VAL A 21 3.33 4.81 13.12
CA VAL A 21 3.63 3.39 12.91
C VAL A 21 3.03 2.91 11.59
N VAL A 22 1.78 3.23 11.29
CA VAL A 22 1.16 2.88 9.99
C VAL A 22 1.93 3.51 8.83
N HIS A 23 2.29 4.79 8.94
CA HIS A 23 3.09 5.46 7.91
C HIS A 23 4.44 4.77 7.68
N PHE A 24 5.13 4.43 8.77
CA PHE A 24 6.40 3.69 8.72
C PHE A 24 6.22 2.31 8.05
N LEU A 25 5.22 1.54 8.47
CA LEU A 25 4.94 0.20 7.94
C LEU A 25 4.61 0.25 6.44
N CYS A 26 3.75 1.17 6.01
CA CYS A 26 3.42 1.35 4.60
C CYS A 26 4.64 1.79 3.78
N SER A 27 5.40 2.76 4.28
CA SER A 27 6.62 3.26 3.59
C SER A 27 7.68 2.17 3.45
N MET A 28 7.88 1.36 4.49
CA MET A 28 8.77 0.20 4.45
C MET A 28 8.24 -0.90 3.52
N GLY A 29 6.94 -1.19 3.57
CA GLY A 29 6.30 -2.17 2.70
C GLY A 29 6.48 -1.81 1.22
N ILE A 30 6.18 -0.57 0.86
CA ILE A 30 6.37 -0.05 -0.51
C ILE A 30 7.85 -0.13 -0.93
N ARG A 31 8.77 0.23 -0.03
CA ARG A 31 10.21 0.13 -0.31
C ARG A 31 10.65 -1.30 -0.58
N LEU A 32 10.16 -2.26 0.20
CA LEU A 32 10.44 -3.69 -0.01
C LEU A 32 9.82 -4.20 -1.31
N LEU A 33 8.62 -3.75 -1.68
CA LEU A 33 7.98 -4.09 -2.95
C LEU A 33 8.72 -3.52 -4.15
N ARG A 34 9.39 -2.38 -3.99
CA ARG A 34 10.25 -1.78 -5.00
C ARG A 34 11.58 -2.52 -5.16
N ASP A 35 12.08 -3.12 -4.08
CA ASP A 35 13.34 -3.87 -4.12
C ASP A 35 13.09 -5.25 -4.75
N HIS A 36 13.27 -5.35 -6.07
CA HIS A 36 12.98 -6.54 -6.88
C HIS A 36 13.90 -7.75 -6.61
N LYS A 37 14.75 -7.70 -5.58
CA LYS A 37 15.73 -8.77 -5.27
C LYS A 37 15.09 -10.08 -4.83
N HIS A 38 13.87 -10.04 -4.28
CA HIS A 38 13.19 -11.26 -3.83
C HIS A 38 11.69 -11.19 -4.09
N ILE A 39 11.05 -12.35 -4.15
CA ILE A 39 9.60 -12.47 -4.32
C ILE A 39 8.92 -11.91 -3.04
N PRO A 40 8.03 -10.91 -3.13
CA PRO A 40 7.46 -10.24 -1.95
C PRO A 40 6.79 -11.16 -0.94
N ARG A 41 6.09 -12.21 -1.42
CA ARG A 41 5.40 -13.17 -0.55
C ARG A 41 6.37 -14.04 0.27
N GLU A 42 7.60 -14.21 -0.19
CA GLU A 42 8.62 -15.05 0.44
C GLU A 42 9.40 -14.28 1.52
N GLN A 43 9.47 -12.97 1.39
CA GLN A 43 10.09 -12.08 2.37
C GLN A 43 9.31 -12.07 3.69
N VAL A 44 9.97 -12.50 4.76
CA VAL A 44 9.41 -12.48 6.13
C VAL A 44 8.96 -11.07 6.51
N CYS A 45 9.76 -10.05 6.17
CA CYS A 45 9.47 -8.65 6.51
C CYS A 45 8.14 -8.18 5.91
N VAL A 46 7.86 -8.47 4.63
CA VAL A 46 6.60 -8.09 3.98
C VAL A 46 5.41 -8.78 4.65
N ARG A 47 5.53 -10.07 4.95
CA ARG A 47 4.47 -10.81 5.68
C ARG A 47 4.19 -10.21 7.06
N VAL A 48 5.23 -9.82 7.80
CA VAL A 48 5.08 -9.18 9.11
C VAL A 48 4.42 -7.81 8.97
N ILE A 49 4.87 -6.98 8.03
CA ILE A 49 4.29 -5.65 7.79
C ILE A 49 2.80 -5.74 7.48
N VAL A 50 2.41 -6.62 6.55
CA VAL A 50 0.99 -6.80 6.18
C VAL A 50 0.18 -7.26 7.41
N ARG A 51 0.71 -8.18 8.21
CA ARG A 51 0.03 -8.64 9.44
C ARG A 51 -0.11 -7.52 10.48
N LEU A 52 0.90 -6.68 10.66
CA LEU A 52 0.85 -5.55 11.58
C LEU A 52 -0.12 -4.46 11.11
N LEU A 53 -0.13 -4.14 9.81
CA LEU A 53 -1.10 -3.20 9.23
C LEU A 53 -2.53 -3.70 9.41
N THR A 54 -2.74 -4.99 9.22
CA THR A 54 -4.07 -5.57 9.40
C THR A 54 -4.45 -5.62 10.87
N LEU A 55 -3.51 -5.96 11.76
CA LEU A 55 -3.71 -5.88 13.20
C LEU A 55 -4.14 -4.48 13.66
N GLY A 56 -3.43 -3.44 13.22
CA GLY A 56 -3.79 -2.05 13.51
C GLY A 56 -5.14 -1.64 12.96
N SER A 57 -5.51 -2.15 11.78
CA SER A 57 -6.82 -1.89 11.16
C SER A 57 -7.99 -2.45 11.98
N TYR A 58 -7.76 -3.54 12.71
CA TYR A 58 -8.76 -4.16 13.60
C TYR A 58 -8.60 -3.75 15.08
N ALA A 59 -7.72 -2.82 15.42
CA ALA A 59 -7.42 -2.48 16.81
C ALA A 59 -8.66 -2.09 17.62
N HIS A 60 -9.51 -1.22 17.07
CA HIS A 60 -10.77 -0.84 17.73
C HIS A 60 -11.67 -2.05 18.00
N HIS A 61 -11.82 -2.94 17.02
CA HIS A 61 -12.64 -4.15 17.17
C HIS A 61 -12.07 -5.04 18.28
N ILE A 62 -10.76 -5.34 18.25
CA ILE A 62 -10.09 -6.20 19.22
C ILE A 62 -10.27 -5.68 20.65
N ILE A 63 -10.12 -4.37 20.86
CA ILE A 63 -10.30 -3.75 22.18
C ILE A 63 -11.76 -3.84 22.64
N SER A 64 -12.70 -3.65 21.71
CA SER A 64 -14.13 -3.64 22.04
C SER A 64 -14.73 -5.02 22.32
N THR A 65 -14.23 -6.07 21.67
CA THR A 65 -14.83 -7.41 21.73
C THR A 65 -13.96 -8.45 22.45
N ASP A 66 -12.72 -8.09 22.83
CA ASP A 66 -11.69 -9.01 23.34
C ASP A 66 -11.54 -10.29 22.49
N SER A 67 -11.85 -10.18 21.19
CA SER A 67 -11.89 -11.30 20.27
C SER A 67 -10.96 -11.08 19.09
N LEU A 68 -10.09 -12.06 18.88
CA LEU A 68 -9.21 -12.10 17.73
C LEU A 68 -9.90 -12.80 16.59
N HIS A 69 -10.02 -12.12 15.46
CA HIS A 69 -10.43 -12.78 14.23
C HIS A 69 -9.34 -13.77 13.82
N SER A 70 -9.67 -15.07 13.75
CA SER A 70 -8.69 -16.16 13.53
C SER A 70 -7.97 -16.09 12.17
N GLN A 71 -8.42 -15.24 11.24
CA GLN A 71 -7.82 -15.03 9.93
C GLN A 71 -7.65 -13.53 9.67
N MET A 72 -6.83 -12.87 10.48
CA MET A 72 -6.60 -11.43 10.32
C MET A 72 -6.07 -11.09 8.91
N VAL A 73 -5.26 -11.94 8.29
CA VAL A 73 -4.84 -11.76 6.88
C VAL A 73 -5.20 -12.99 6.08
N GLU A 74 -6.02 -12.80 5.05
CA GLU A 74 -6.41 -13.88 4.16
C GLU A 74 -5.26 -14.27 3.23
N VAL A 75 -5.14 -15.57 2.93
CA VAL A 75 -4.12 -16.10 2.00
C VAL A 75 -4.24 -15.45 0.61
N ILE A 76 -5.46 -15.02 0.25
CA ILE A 76 -5.72 -14.32 -1.01
C ILE A 76 -5.00 -12.97 -1.11
N PHE A 77 -4.71 -12.31 0.02
CA PHE A 77 -3.92 -11.07 0.02
C PHE A 77 -2.52 -11.32 -0.57
N PHE A 78 -1.83 -12.36 -0.10
CA PHE A 78 -0.46 -12.68 -0.52
C PHE A 78 -0.38 -13.31 -1.92
N THR A 79 -1.47 -13.93 -2.38
CA THR A 79 -1.49 -14.68 -3.64
C THR A 79 -2.15 -13.92 -4.79
N LYS A 80 -2.99 -12.91 -4.50
CA LYS A 80 -3.69 -12.10 -5.51
C LYS A 80 -3.33 -10.62 -5.41
N PHE A 81 -3.59 -9.97 -4.28
CA PHE A 81 -3.33 -8.54 -4.14
C PHE A 81 -1.85 -8.20 -4.28
N LEU A 82 -1.00 -8.82 -3.45
CA LEU A 82 0.42 -8.47 -3.37
C LEU A 82 1.16 -8.66 -4.69
N PRO A 83 0.96 -9.77 -5.45
CA PRO A 83 1.55 -9.91 -6.77
C PRO A 83 1.02 -8.86 -7.76
N SER A 84 -0.29 -8.64 -7.84
CA SER A 84 -0.87 -7.65 -8.76
C SER A 84 -0.39 -6.23 -8.46
N PHE A 85 -0.33 -5.84 -7.19
CA PHE A 85 0.18 -4.55 -6.76
C PHE A 85 1.69 -4.43 -7.00
N GLY A 86 2.45 -5.49 -6.72
CA GLY A 86 3.88 -5.56 -7.00
C GLY A 86 4.22 -5.40 -8.49
N CYS A 87 3.41 -5.97 -9.40
CA CYS A 87 3.57 -5.77 -10.84
C CYS A 87 3.43 -4.30 -11.23
N LEU A 88 2.40 -3.59 -10.74
CA LEU A 88 2.21 -2.16 -11.01
C LEU A 88 3.42 -1.33 -10.53
N ILE A 89 3.93 -1.64 -9.33
CA ILE A 89 5.11 -0.99 -8.77
C ILE A 89 6.34 -1.26 -9.64
N ALA A 90 6.55 -2.51 -10.07
CA ALA A 90 7.66 -2.89 -10.93
C ALA A 90 7.64 -2.17 -12.28
N GLU A 91 6.46 -2.03 -12.90
CA GLU A 91 6.30 -1.23 -14.11
C GLU A 91 6.68 0.24 -13.90
N ASP A 92 6.33 0.85 -12.77
CA ASP A 92 6.74 2.24 -12.48
C ASP A 92 8.25 2.37 -12.26
N VAL A 93 8.88 1.39 -11.61
CA VAL A 93 10.33 1.36 -11.45
C VAL A 93 11.02 1.23 -12.81
N MET A 94 10.58 0.29 -13.64
CA MET A 94 11.14 0.09 -14.98
C MET A 94 10.99 1.35 -15.82
N ARG A 95 9.83 2.02 -15.79
CA ARG A 95 9.65 3.30 -16.51
C ARG A 95 10.56 4.39 -16.00
N LEU A 96 10.73 4.53 -14.68
CA LEU A 96 11.63 5.54 -14.12
C LEU A 96 13.07 5.29 -14.56
N GLU A 97 13.51 4.03 -14.62
CA GLU A 97 14.84 3.69 -15.15
C GLU A 97 14.95 3.95 -16.66
N LEU A 98 13.92 3.62 -17.45
CA LEU A 98 13.89 3.93 -18.89
C LEU A 98 13.92 5.43 -19.18
N ALA A 99 13.22 6.24 -18.37
CA ALA A 99 13.21 7.69 -18.46
C ALA A 99 14.60 8.31 -18.28
N LYS A 100 15.42 7.75 -17.37
CA LYS A 100 16.80 8.20 -17.15
C LYS A 100 17.72 7.91 -18.35
N HIS A 101 17.38 6.92 -19.16
CA HIS A 101 18.17 6.50 -20.31
C HIS A 101 17.68 7.09 -21.64
N GLU A 102 16.79 8.11 -21.62
CA GLU A 102 16.20 8.77 -22.81
C GLU A 102 15.51 7.81 -23.80
N LYS A 103 15.12 6.61 -23.34
CA LYS A 103 14.42 5.60 -24.16
C LYS A 103 12.90 5.63 -24.00
N LEU A 104 12.33 6.73 -23.47
CA LEU A 104 10.91 6.78 -23.11
C LEU A 104 9.98 6.76 -24.34
N GLU A 105 10.48 7.09 -25.53
CA GLU A 105 9.69 7.08 -26.77
C GLU A 105 9.70 5.74 -27.52
N THR A 106 10.21 4.65 -26.92
CA THR A 106 10.07 3.33 -27.53
C THR A 106 8.67 2.76 -27.27
N ALA A 107 8.11 2.05 -28.25
CA ALA A 107 6.80 1.39 -28.13
C ALA A 107 6.70 0.49 -26.87
N GLU A 108 7.83 -0.05 -26.41
CA GLU A 108 7.98 -0.87 -25.21
C GLU A 108 7.63 -0.10 -23.92
N ALA A 109 7.92 1.21 -23.84
CA ALA A 109 7.57 2.03 -22.67
C ALA A 109 6.05 2.29 -22.59
N ALA A 110 5.38 2.37 -23.74
CA ALA A 110 3.93 2.54 -23.82
C ALA A 110 3.15 1.27 -23.41
N GLU A 111 3.74 0.09 -23.57
CA GLU A 111 3.13 -1.18 -23.14
C GLU A 111 3.11 -1.35 -21.60
N LEU A 112 3.94 -0.59 -20.87
CA LEU A 112 4.02 -0.72 -19.42
C LEU A 112 2.80 -0.13 -18.68
N PHE A 113 1.86 0.56 -19.35
CA PHE A 113 0.63 1.12 -18.75
C PHE A 113 -0.48 0.08 -18.54
N SER A 114 -0.17 -0.99 -17.81
CA SER A 114 -1.23 -1.89 -17.37
C SER A 114 -2.19 -1.16 -16.43
N GLU A 115 -3.49 -1.38 -16.66
CA GLU A 115 -4.54 -0.89 -15.78
C GLU A 115 -4.63 -1.82 -14.55
N PRO A 116 -4.93 -1.27 -13.36
CA PRO A 116 -5.11 -2.09 -12.16
C PRO A 116 -6.17 -3.17 -12.36
N SER A 117 -5.86 -4.40 -11.94
CA SER A 117 -6.76 -5.53 -12.09
C SER A 117 -8.05 -5.37 -11.27
N GLU A 118 -9.10 -6.10 -11.65
CA GLU A 118 -10.33 -6.18 -10.86
C GLU A 118 -10.07 -6.66 -9.43
N ALA A 119 -9.12 -7.60 -9.27
CA ALA A 119 -8.69 -8.06 -7.95
C ALA A 119 -8.22 -6.90 -7.06
N ILE A 120 -7.36 -6.00 -7.58
CA ILE A 120 -6.94 -4.80 -6.83
C ILE A 120 -8.17 -4.00 -6.40
N THR A 121 -9.10 -3.75 -7.31
CA THR A 121 -10.31 -2.99 -7.02
C THR A 121 -11.16 -3.62 -5.92
N VAL A 122 -11.28 -4.95 -5.89
CA VAL A 122 -11.98 -5.68 -4.81
C VAL A 122 -11.27 -5.51 -3.48
N PHE A 123 -9.95 -5.72 -3.42
CA PHE A 123 -9.18 -5.56 -2.19
C PHE A 123 -9.20 -4.13 -1.65
N LEU A 124 -9.15 -3.13 -2.53
CA LEU A 124 -9.25 -1.73 -2.12
C LEU A 124 -10.61 -1.37 -1.50
N LYS A 125 -11.67 -2.15 -1.77
CA LYS A 125 -13.00 -1.99 -1.15
C LYS A 125 -13.12 -2.76 0.16
N SER A 126 -12.52 -3.93 0.27
CA SER A 126 -12.74 -4.85 1.40
C SER A 126 -11.62 -4.86 2.46
N ASP A 127 -10.38 -4.54 2.08
CA ASP A 127 -9.20 -4.72 2.92
C ASP A 127 -8.50 -3.39 3.20
N MET A 128 -8.40 -3.04 4.49
CA MET A 128 -7.82 -1.79 4.95
C MET A 128 -6.30 -1.73 4.73
N ALA A 129 -5.59 -2.84 4.90
CA ALA A 129 -4.15 -2.87 4.70
C ALA A 129 -3.79 -2.64 3.22
N ALA A 130 -4.59 -3.19 2.31
CA ALA A 130 -4.49 -2.93 0.87
C ALA A 130 -4.70 -1.44 0.55
N ALA A 131 -5.76 -0.83 1.09
CA ALA A 131 -6.06 0.58 0.89
C ALA A 131 -4.97 1.51 1.47
N LEU A 132 -4.45 1.19 2.66
CA LEU A 132 -3.36 1.95 3.28
C LEU A 132 -2.08 1.88 2.45
N LEU A 133 -1.69 0.70 1.98
CA LEU A 133 -0.55 0.53 1.08
C LEU A 133 -0.74 1.31 -0.23
N TRP A 134 -1.95 1.30 -0.78
CA TRP A 134 -2.29 2.03 -2.00
C TRP A 134 -2.13 3.54 -1.83
N ILE A 135 -2.78 4.15 -0.83
CA ILE A 135 -2.72 5.60 -0.60
C ILE A 135 -1.28 6.04 -0.34
N HIS A 136 -0.52 5.28 0.46
CA HIS A 136 0.87 5.59 0.72
C HIS A 136 1.74 5.51 -0.53
N TYR A 137 1.44 4.58 -1.44
CA TYR A 137 2.14 4.49 -2.71
C TYR A 137 1.83 5.69 -3.61
N VAL A 138 0.55 6.05 -3.75
CA VAL A 138 0.14 7.25 -4.49
C VAL A 138 0.80 8.51 -3.94
N ALA A 139 0.80 8.67 -2.61
CA ALA A 139 1.43 9.81 -1.93
C ALA A 139 2.96 9.86 -2.14
N ASP A 140 3.62 8.72 -2.27
CA ASP A 140 5.06 8.58 -2.54
C ASP A 140 5.42 8.83 -4.02
N LEU A 141 4.46 8.68 -4.95
CA LEU A 141 4.65 9.02 -6.36
C LEU A 141 4.61 10.54 -6.62
N MET A 142 3.72 11.27 -5.94
CA MET A 142 3.50 12.72 -6.17
C MET A 142 4.76 13.61 -6.18
N PRO A 143 5.72 13.50 -5.23
CA PRO A 143 6.88 14.40 -5.19
C PRO A 143 7.98 14.04 -6.21
N ARG A 144 7.80 13.03 -7.06
CA ARG A 144 8.85 12.58 -7.99
C ARG A 144 8.80 13.32 -9.32
N ARG A 145 9.86 14.08 -9.60
CA ARG A 145 10.10 14.70 -10.91
C ARG A 145 10.21 13.62 -11.99
N GLY A 146 9.58 13.86 -13.15
CA GLY A 146 9.64 12.96 -14.30
C GLY A 146 8.63 11.81 -14.29
N LEU A 147 7.70 11.76 -13.34
CA LEU A 147 6.60 10.81 -13.40
C LEU A 147 5.61 11.24 -14.49
N GLU A 148 5.49 10.38 -15.50
CA GLU A 148 4.54 10.58 -16.57
C GLU A 148 3.11 10.61 -16.01
N LEU A 149 2.35 11.66 -16.34
CA LEU A 149 1.00 11.90 -15.80
C LEU A 149 0.10 10.67 -15.97
N ARG A 150 0.29 9.93 -17.06
CA ARG A 150 -0.45 8.69 -17.36
C ARG A 150 -0.23 7.59 -16.30
N GLY A 151 1.00 7.43 -15.83
CA GLY A 151 1.36 6.47 -14.79
C GLY A 151 0.78 6.84 -13.44
N LEU A 152 0.69 8.13 -13.14
CA LEU A 152 0.04 8.62 -11.92
C LEU A 152 -1.49 8.45 -11.98
N LEU A 153 -2.09 8.76 -13.13
CA LEU A 153 -3.54 8.72 -13.33
C LEU A 153 -4.12 7.32 -13.09
N ARG A 154 -3.41 6.24 -13.43
CA ARG A 154 -3.89 4.87 -13.18
C ARG A 154 -4.15 4.59 -11.70
N PHE A 155 -3.34 5.16 -10.80
CA PHE A 155 -3.56 4.99 -9.37
C PHE A 155 -4.61 5.98 -8.82
N MET A 156 -4.56 7.23 -9.30
CA MET A 156 -5.47 8.29 -8.88
C MET A 156 -6.94 7.96 -9.18
N ARG A 157 -7.20 7.29 -10.31
CA ARG A 157 -8.55 6.85 -10.71
C ARG A 157 -9.22 5.91 -9.71
N LEU A 158 -8.45 5.18 -8.91
CA LEU A 158 -8.99 4.27 -7.89
C LEU A 158 -9.17 4.91 -6.52
N LEU A 159 -8.68 6.14 -6.30
CA LEU A 159 -8.89 6.84 -5.02
C LEU A 159 -10.35 7.00 -4.60
N PRO A 160 -11.33 7.27 -5.50
CA PRO A 160 -12.73 7.38 -5.11
C PRO A 160 -13.28 6.10 -4.47
N ILE A 161 -12.71 4.94 -4.81
CA ILE A 161 -13.12 3.63 -4.27
C ILE A 161 -12.75 3.51 -2.78
N LEU A 162 -11.75 4.27 -2.34
CA LEU A 162 -11.27 4.28 -0.96
C LEU A 162 -12.10 5.19 -0.05
N LYS A 163 -13.04 5.97 -0.60
CA LYS A 163 -13.83 6.96 0.14
C LYS A 163 -14.55 6.36 1.35
N ASP A 164 -15.08 5.15 1.19
CA ASP A 164 -15.85 4.48 2.23
C ASP A 164 -14.96 3.78 3.28
N GLN A 165 -13.66 3.67 3.00
CA GLN A 165 -12.68 3.14 3.93
C GLN A 165 -12.11 4.22 4.86
N SER A 166 -11.78 3.86 6.10
CA SER A 166 -11.06 4.74 7.03
C SER A 166 -9.68 5.17 6.52
N ALA A 167 -9.14 4.50 5.49
CA ALA A 167 -7.95 4.93 4.76
C ALA A 167 -8.09 6.33 4.14
N CYS A 168 -9.30 6.80 3.79
CA CYS A 168 -9.53 8.18 3.32
C CYS A 168 -9.86 9.19 4.44
N ARG A 169 -9.91 8.75 5.70
CA ARG A 169 -10.09 9.66 6.84
C ARG A 169 -8.74 10.27 7.26
N SER A 170 -8.80 11.35 8.05
CA SER A 170 -7.61 11.89 8.70
C SER A 170 -6.90 10.75 9.45
N PRO A 171 -5.58 10.56 9.28
CA PRO A 171 -4.59 11.53 8.78
C PRO A 171 -4.22 11.44 7.29
N TRP A 172 -4.65 10.40 6.57
CA TRP A 172 -4.09 10.06 5.26
C TRP A 172 -4.56 10.97 4.13
N SER A 173 -5.78 11.50 4.22
CA SER A 173 -6.27 12.53 3.29
C SER A 173 -5.43 13.79 3.38
N HIS A 174 -5.03 14.20 4.59
CA HIS A 174 -4.13 15.35 4.78
C HIS A 174 -2.73 15.07 4.22
N LEU A 175 -2.20 13.86 4.41
CA LEU A 175 -0.92 13.45 3.82
C LEU A 175 -0.97 13.55 2.28
N LEU A 176 -2.03 13.02 1.66
CA LEU A 176 -2.18 13.07 0.21
C LEU A 176 -2.29 14.51 -0.30
N MET A 177 -3.14 15.33 0.34
CA MET A 177 -3.29 16.75 -0.02
C MET A 177 -1.98 17.53 0.11
N HIS A 178 -1.26 17.33 1.22
CA HIS A 178 0.04 17.94 1.43
C HIS A 178 1.02 17.56 0.31
N ARG A 179 1.08 16.27 -0.07
CA ARG A 179 1.96 15.79 -1.15
C ARG A 179 1.61 16.41 -2.50
N ILE A 180 0.31 16.51 -2.83
CA ILE A 180 -0.16 17.17 -4.05
C ILE A 180 0.26 18.65 -4.07
N LEU A 181 0.02 19.38 -2.98
CA LEU A 181 0.41 20.80 -2.89
C LEU A 181 1.92 20.97 -3.05
N THR A 182 2.73 20.15 -2.38
CA THR A 182 4.18 20.22 -2.52
C THR A 182 4.67 19.89 -3.93
N SER A 183 3.98 19.02 -4.66
CA SER A 183 4.33 18.73 -6.06
C SER A 183 3.99 19.85 -7.03
N CYS A 184 3.01 20.71 -6.70
CA CYS A 184 2.63 21.86 -7.54
C CYS A 184 3.52 23.10 -7.34
N GLN A 185 4.30 23.15 -6.26
CA GLN A 185 5.17 24.29 -5.92
C GLN A 185 6.58 24.21 -6.52
N VAL A 186 6.87 23.14 -7.28
CA VAL A 186 8.19 22.81 -7.84
C VAL A 186 8.08 22.72 -9.35
#